data_AF-A0A845GGS7-F1
#
_entry.id   AF-A0A845GGS7-F1
#
_cell.length_a   1.000
_cell.length_b   1.000
_cell.length_c   1.000
_cell.angle_alpha   90.00
_cell.angle_beta   90.00
_cell.angle_gamma   90.00
#
_symmetry.space_group_name_H-M   'P 1'
#
loop_
_entity.id
_entity.type
_entity.pdbx_description
1 polymer ?
#
loop_
_entity_poly.entity_id
_entity_poly.type
_entity_poly.pdbx_seq_one_letter_code
_entity_poly.pdbx_strand_id
1 'polypeptide(L)'
;MMIDTAAYFAKLAAGEAISESEVQALLNELQSSRTTAAYLADCHAATLESMPKSASKSSRVRQRTICEIAARALRGDRSAVRFPVSVEAAAARCEQAAHDSHSVKKEIP
;
A
#
# COMPACT_ATOMS: atom_id res chain seq x y z
N MET A 1 -19.01 2.67 0.44
CA MET A 1 -19.31 2.97 1.85
C MET A 1 -18.11 2.49 2.64
N MET A 2 -17.35 3.39 3.25
CA MET A 2 -16.21 3.00 4.09
C MET A 2 -16.77 2.47 5.41
N ILE A 3 -16.36 1.29 5.85
CA ILE A 3 -16.82 0.73 7.12
C ILE A 3 -16.15 1.48 8.27
N ASP A 4 -16.92 1.84 9.31
CA ASP A 4 -16.33 2.31 10.56
C ASP A 4 -15.76 1.09 11.30
N THR A 5 -14.48 0.82 11.05
CA THR A 5 -13.78 -0.30 11.68
C THR A 5 -13.71 -0.16 13.20
N ALA A 6 -13.69 1.07 13.74
CA ALA A 6 -13.62 1.28 15.19
C ALA A 6 -14.95 0.87 15.85
N ALA A 7 -16.08 1.29 15.27
CA ALA A 7 -17.40 0.84 15.72
C ALA A 7 -17.57 -0.67 15.57
N TYR A 8 -17.11 -1.26 14.46
CA TYR A 8 -17.16 -2.70 14.23
C TYR A 8 -16.34 -3.48 15.28
N PHE A 9 -15.12 -3.03 15.60
CA PHE A 9 -14.29 -3.66 16.63
C PHE A 9 -14.83 -3.44 18.05
N ALA A 10 -15.47 -2.30 18.33
CA ALA A 10 -16.14 -2.07 19.61
C ALA A 10 -17.26 -3.08 19.85
N LYS A 11 -18.10 -3.34 18.84
CA LYS A 11 -19.14 -4.39 18.90
C LYS A 11 -18.55 -5.77 19.15
N LEU A 12 -17.49 -6.13 18.44
CA LEU A 12 -16.77 -7.40 18.65
C LEU A 12 -16.27 -7.53 20.09
N ALA A 13 -15.65 -6.49 20.64
CA ALA A 13 -15.12 -6.48 22.00
C ALA A 13 -16.21 -6.54 23.07
N ALA A 14 -17.36 -5.92 22.81
CA ALA A 14 -18.54 -5.94 23.68
C ALA A 14 -19.37 -7.23 23.57
N GLY A 15 -19.05 -8.13 22.63
CA GLY A 15 -19.84 -9.33 22.37
C GLY A 15 -21.22 -9.04 21.75
N GLU A 16 -21.38 -7.87 21.12
CA GLU A 16 -22.61 -7.47 20.46
C GLU A 16 -22.83 -8.25 19.15
N ALA A 17 -24.09 -8.41 18.76
CA ALA A 17 -24.43 -9.04 17.49
C ALA A 17 -23.94 -8.18 16.31
N ILE A 18 -23.27 -8.83 15.36
CA ILE A 18 -22.83 -8.23 14.11
C ILE A 18 -23.77 -8.69 13.01
N SER A 19 -24.34 -7.74 12.28
CA SER A 19 -25.22 -8.05 11.17
C SER A 19 -24.44 -8.63 9.98
N GLU A 20 -25.12 -9.46 9.19
CA GLU A 20 -24.56 -9.98 7.93
C GLU A 20 -24.11 -8.84 7.00
N SER A 21 -24.85 -7.73 6.95
CA SER A 21 -24.47 -6.55 6.18
C SER A 21 -23.17 -5.91 6.64
N GLU A 22 -22.90 -5.88 7.94
CA GLU A 22 -21.64 -5.35 8.49
C GLU A 22 -20.47 -6.26 8.14
N VAL A 23 -20.66 -7.59 8.23
CA VAL A 23 -19.65 -8.56 7.80
C VAL A 23 -19.36 -8.43 6.31
N GLN A 24 -20.41 -8.35 5.47
CA GLN A 24 -20.24 -8.20 4.03
C GLN A 24 -19.52 -6.91 3.67
N ALA A 25 -19.84 -5.80 4.34
CA ALA A 25 -19.13 -4.53 4.15
C ALA A 25 -17.65 -4.64 4.51
N LEU A 26 -17.31 -5.33 5.61
CA LEU A 26 -15.92 -5.54 6.01
C LEU A 26 -15.16 -6.41 5.00
N LEU A 27 -15.77 -7.52 4.54
CA LEU A 27 -15.17 -8.40 3.54
C LEU A 27 -14.93 -7.66 2.22
N ASN A 28 -15.87 -6.83 1.79
CA ASN A 28 -15.73 -6.00 0.59
C ASN A 28 -14.58 -4.99 0.74
N GLU A 29 -14.44 -4.35 1.89
CA GLU A 29 -13.35 -3.40 2.16
C GLU A 29 -11.99 -4.13 2.18
N LEU A 30 -11.90 -5.29 2.81
CA LEU A 30 -10.70 -6.12 2.81
C LEU A 30 -10.32 -6.57 1.39
N GLN A 31 -11.31 -6.95 0.57
CA GLN A 31 -11.09 -7.32 -0.83
C GLN A 31 -10.59 -6.11 -1.64
N SER A 32 -11.19 -4.93 -1.45
CA SER A 32 -10.78 -3.68 -2.10
C SER A 32 -9.33 -3.32 -1.74
N SER A 33 -8.97 -3.40 -0.46
CA SER A 33 -7.62 -3.15 0.03
C SER A 33 -6.59 -4.11 -0.55
N ARG A 34 -6.89 -5.42 -0.58
CA ARG A 34 -6.00 -6.43 -1.21
C ARG A 34 -5.83 -6.19 -2.70
N THR A 35 -6.88 -5.78 -3.40
CA THR A 35 -6.86 -5.48 -4.84
C THR A 35 -5.98 -4.26 -5.12
N THR A 36 -6.13 -3.20 -4.32
CA THR A 36 -5.30 -1.98 -4.43
C THR A 36 -3.83 -2.29 -4.16
N ALA A 37 -3.53 -3.09 -3.13
CA ALA A 37 -2.18 -3.52 -2.84
C ALA A 37 -1.56 -4.34 -3.99
N ALA A 38 -2.36 -5.22 -4.63
CA ALA A 38 -1.92 -5.99 -5.78
C ALA A 38 -1.59 -5.08 -6.97
N TYR A 39 -2.43 -4.08 -7.25
CA TYR A 39 -2.18 -3.10 -8.31
C TYR A 39 -0.89 -2.30 -8.06
N LEU A 40 -0.63 -1.86 -6.83
CA LEU A 40 0.62 -1.15 -6.50
C LEU A 40 1.84 -2.06 -6.64
N ALA A 41 1.73 -3.32 -6.23
CA ALA A 41 2.80 -4.30 -6.39
C ALA A 41 3.13 -4.55 -7.87
N ASP A 42 2.11 -4.63 -8.72
CA ASP A 42 2.25 -4.78 -10.17
C ASP A 42 2.95 -3.55 -10.79
N CYS A 43 2.57 -2.33 -10.40
CA CYS A 43 3.25 -1.10 -10.82
C CYS A 43 4.75 -1.11 -10.45
N HIS A 44 5.10 -1.59 -9.26
CA HIS A 44 6.49 -1.73 -8.83
C HIS A 44 7.25 -2.79 -9.64
N ALA A 45 6.62 -3.92 -9.95
CA ALA A 45 7.20 -4.95 -10.80
C ALA A 45 7.48 -4.43 -12.21
N ALA A 46 6.50 -3.79 -12.84
CA ALA A 46 6.64 -3.15 -14.15
C ALA A 46 7.77 -2.10 -14.15
N THR A 47 7.89 -1.32 -13.07
CA THR A 47 8.99 -0.37 -12.90
C THR A 47 10.35 -1.09 -12.88
N LEU A 48 10.47 -2.19 -12.13
CA LEU A 48 11.72 -2.97 -12.04
C LEU A 48 12.10 -3.60 -13.39
N GLU A 49 11.13 -4.18 -14.08
CA GLU A 49 11.29 -4.82 -15.39
C GLU A 49 11.74 -3.83 -16.47
N SER A 50 11.23 -2.60 -16.43
CA SER A 50 11.57 -1.54 -17.37
C SER A 50 12.87 -0.79 -17.05
N MET A 51 13.56 -1.10 -15.94
CA MET A 51 14.79 -0.37 -15.56
C MET A 51 15.93 -0.58 -16.57
N PRO A 52 16.49 0.50 -17.16
CA PRO A 52 17.59 0.40 -18.14
C PRO A 52 18.90 -0.02 -17.46
N LYS A 53 19.79 -0.74 -18.16
CA LYS A 53 21.07 -1.25 -17.60
C LYS A 53 21.94 -0.18 -16.93
N SER A 54 21.81 1.09 -17.33
CA SER A 54 22.45 2.26 -16.74
C SER A 54 21.89 2.69 -15.38
N ALA A 55 20.72 2.21 -14.98
CA ALA A 55 20.14 2.51 -13.68
C ALA A 55 21.05 1.99 -12.55
N SER A 56 21.23 2.80 -11.51
CA SER A 56 22.15 2.50 -10.41
C SER A 56 21.83 1.18 -9.73
N LYS A 57 22.89 0.49 -9.26
CA LYS A 57 22.78 -0.77 -8.49
C LYS A 57 21.87 -0.59 -7.27
N SER A 58 21.96 0.54 -6.58
CA SER A 58 21.13 0.86 -5.42
C SER A 58 19.65 0.94 -5.77
N SER A 59 19.27 1.62 -6.86
CA SER A 59 17.88 1.72 -7.30
C SER A 59 17.30 0.36 -7.68
N ARG A 60 18.07 -0.48 -8.38
CA ARG A 60 17.66 -1.85 -8.73
C ARG A 60 17.46 -2.74 -7.50
N VAL A 61 18.37 -2.64 -6.52
CA VAL A 61 18.23 -3.37 -5.25
C VAL A 61 16.97 -2.91 -4.52
N ARG A 62 16.76 -1.59 -4.41
CA ARG A 62 15.57 -1.04 -3.74
C ARG A 62 14.27 -1.55 -4.36
N GLN A 63 14.13 -1.49 -5.69
CA GLN A 63 12.89 -1.94 -6.35
C GLN A 63 12.68 -3.45 -6.22
N ARG A 64 13.75 -4.25 -6.30
CA ARG A 64 13.68 -5.69 -6.05
C ARG A 64 13.19 -6.00 -4.64
N THR A 65 13.75 -5.33 -3.63
CA THR A 65 13.33 -5.49 -2.24
C THR A 65 11.86 -5.12 -2.05
N ILE A 66 11.39 -4.04 -2.69
CA ILE A 66 9.95 -3.67 -2.66
C ILE A 66 9.09 -4.79 -3.25
N CYS A 67 9.45 -5.32 -4.42
CA CYS A 67 8.70 -6.39 -5.08
C CYS A 67 8.68 -7.68 -4.23
N GLU A 68 9.80 -8.06 -3.63
CA GLU A 68 9.90 -9.24 -2.75
C GLU A 68 9.00 -9.12 -1.51
N ILE A 69 9.00 -7.95 -0.87
CA ILE A 69 8.15 -7.67 0.29
C ILE A 69 6.67 -7.70 -0.11
N ALA A 70 6.31 -7.04 -1.21
CA ALA A 70 4.93 -6.99 -1.70
C ALA A 70 4.39 -8.39 -2.05
N ALA A 71 5.19 -9.21 -2.74
CA ALA A 71 4.80 -10.58 -3.10
C ALA A 71 4.57 -11.47 -1.87
N ARG A 72 5.41 -11.35 -0.83
CA ARG A 72 5.21 -12.06 0.45
C ARG A 72 3.95 -11.60 1.16
N ALA A 73 3.75 -10.29 1.26
CA ALA A 73 2.57 -9.71 1.91
C ALA A 73 1.26 -10.17 1.25
N LEU A 74 1.20 -10.19 -0.09
CA LEU A 74 0.02 -10.64 -0.85
C LEU A 74 -0.31 -12.13 -0.65
N ARG A 75 0.72 -12.95 -0.40
CA ARG A 75 0.59 -14.37 -0.04
C ARG A 75 0.24 -14.60 1.43
N GLY A 76 0.12 -13.54 2.22
CA GLY A 76 -0.18 -13.63 3.66
C GLY A 76 1.03 -13.85 4.55
N ASP A 77 2.26 -13.84 3.99
CA ASP A 77 3.48 -13.90 4.79
C ASP A 77 3.81 -12.51 5.35
N ARG A 78 3.47 -12.31 6.63
CA ARG A 78 3.71 -11.06 7.36
C ARG A 78 5.03 -11.06 8.14
N SER A 79 5.79 -12.17 8.14
CA SER A 79 7.04 -12.29 8.91
C SER A 79 8.12 -11.31 8.43
N ALA A 80 8.08 -10.94 7.15
CA ALA A 80 9.03 -10.04 6.52
C ALA A 80 8.66 -8.55 6.62
N VAL A 81 7.46 -8.21 7.12
CA VAL A 81 6.94 -6.84 7.05
C VAL A 81 6.92 -6.18 8.42
N ARG A 82 7.76 -5.16 8.59
CA ARG A 82 7.66 -4.20 9.68
C ARG A 82 6.94 -2.96 9.15
N PHE A 83 6.00 -2.43 9.92
CA PHE A 83 5.24 -1.22 9.58
C PHE A 83 5.69 -0.05 10.48
N PRO A 84 6.89 0.54 10.26
CA PRO A 84 7.38 1.63 11.09
C PRO A 84 6.76 2.99 10.75
N VAL A 85 5.93 3.08 9.71
CA VAL A 85 5.30 4.31 9.22
C VAL A 85 3.79 4.15 9.29
N SER A 86 3.08 5.17 9.81
CA SER A 86 1.61 5.18 9.81
C SER A 86 1.05 5.39 8.40
N VAL A 87 -0.23 5.03 8.20
CA VAL A 87 -0.91 5.20 6.91
C VAL A 87 -0.95 6.69 6.51
N GLU A 88 -1.24 7.57 7.46
CA GLU A 88 -1.35 9.02 7.28
C GLU A 88 0.00 9.62 6.89
N ALA A 89 1.08 9.22 7.57
CA ALA A 89 2.43 9.67 7.26
C ALA A 89 2.89 9.22 5.87
N ALA A 90 2.52 7.99 5.46
CA ALA A 90 2.82 7.49 4.12
C ALA A 90 2.01 8.23 3.04
N ALA A 91 0.73 8.51 3.28
CA ALA A 91 -0.14 9.25 2.37
C ALA A 91 0.38 10.68 2.12
N ALA A 92 0.62 11.44 3.20
CA ALA A 92 1.13 12.81 3.12
C ALA A 92 2.46 12.89 2.35
N ARG A 93 3.36 11.92 2.57
CA ARG A 93 4.61 11.84 1.83
C ARG A 93 4.40 11.59 0.34
N CYS A 94 3.47 10.71 -0.04
CA CYS A 94 3.18 10.39 -1.44
C CYS A 94 2.57 11.60 -2.17
N GLU A 95 1.63 12.30 -1.53
CA GLU A 95 1.04 13.53 -2.04
C GLU A 95 2.11 14.60 -2.27
N GLN A 96 2.95 14.86 -1.27
CA GLN A 96 4.04 15.82 -1.38
C GLN A 96 5.01 15.46 -2.51
N ALA A 97 5.44 14.20 -2.60
CA ALA A 97 6.36 13.75 -3.64
C ALA A 97 5.76 13.88 -5.05
N ALA A 98 4.45 13.61 -5.20
CA ALA A 98 3.74 13.81 -6.46
C ALA A 98 3.74 15.29 -6.86
N HIS A 99 3.42 16.20 -5.92
CA HIS A 99 3.46 17.64 -6.17
C HIS A 99 4.85 18.12 -6.58
N ASP A 100 5.90 17.76 -5.82
CA ASP A 100 7.27 18.20 -6.08
C ASP A 100 7.79 17.70 -7.43
N SER A 101 7.39 16.51 -7.87
CA SER A 101 7.78 15.96 -9.17
C SER A 101 7.25 16.78 -10.36
N HIS A 102 6.16 17.54 -10.17
CA HIS A 102 5.63 18.45 -11.18
C HIS A 102 6.30 19.85 -11.13
N SER A 103 6.84 20.25 -9.97
CA SER A 103 7.48 21.55 -9.74
C SER A 103 8.87 21.69 -10.37
N VAL A 104 9.57 20.58 -10.63
CA VAL A 104 10.98 20.55 -11.10
C VAL A 104 11.17 20.98 -12.58
N LYS A 105 10.11 21.42 -13.29
CA LYS A 105 10.21 21.88 -14.69
C LYS A 105 10.63 23.35 -14.88
N LYS A 106 11.01 24.09 -13.84
CA LYS A 106 11.49 25.48 -13.98
C LYS A 106 12.80 25.68 -13.25
N GLU A 107 13.91 25.31 -13.88
CA GLU A 107 15.20 26.00 -13.77
C GLU A 107 16.16 25.39 -14.80
N ILE A 108 16.30 26.05 -15.94
CA ILE A 108 17.43 25.91 -16.86
C ILE A 108 17.96 27.33 -17.06
N PRO A 109 19.20 27.65 -16.62
CA PRO A 109 19.97 28.75 -17.19
C PRO A 109 20.37 28.46 -18.64
#